data_AF-A0A965LEU9-F1
#
_entry.id   AF-A0A965LEU9-F1
#
_cell.length_a   1.000
_cell.length_b   1.000
_cell.length_c   1.000
_cell.angle_alpha   90.00
_cell.angle_beta   90.00
_cell.angle_gamma   90.00
#
_symmetry.space_group_name_H-M   'P 1'
#
loop_
_entity.id
_entity.type
_entity.pdbx_description
1 polymer ?
#
loop_
_entity_poly.entity_id
_entity_poly.type
_entity_poly.pdbx_seq_one_letter_code
_entity_poly.pdbx_strand_id
1 'polypeptide(L)'
;AALRPLLASPDEAISGSAASIAALWFTDGSLNSELAVVAGRLVPVLTDGKASVEAQVAAARVLVLLRDVDSQVRPALAQVLVGSQQAVAVATTGALAASGDTSVGKILYAAFPKSTGAFRSTLFSALVGRSEWAALVLDALEAKSLSAMQLGPMQVSQLVRHPDEAVAKRAAAVLSKLNAGSSPAKEDLVAKLLPEVEKPGDSAKGKELFVSICQTCHMIGNVGNDFGPNLQGIGSHPAAELLVHIVDPNRMVDDEHRTWNFKMKDGTQYSALIGSENPTFVKLKLQGGLSAELKVGDIVSRERSPNSLMPEGFEALGAEGLRNVITYLRSVAISPEGETVGRFRLLDLRAAFTASTTTGLYANKEAKRDTLPFAQFGKVESNGVPYKIVDPKTAKDGLNVIVLKGGNGKGVYSKSFSQKVEIPVGSVANRIHFLGAVGGWGAHDAIAMIAEVHFLSGKVQKKVFQGGRDFADYNGVGDVPGSKSARQLLTGEGRQVRTLWMPVESDEIIDKLVLSSADT
;
A
#
# COMPACT_ATOMS: atom_id res chain seq x y z
N ALA A 1 -22.52 -24.05 -43.36
CA ALA A 1 -22.02 -25.39 -43.76
C ALA A 1 -20.73 -25.76 -43.02
N ALA A 2 -19.64 -24.98 -43.14
CA ALA A 2 -18.34 -25.31 -42.51
C ALA A 2 -18.31 -25.27 -40.97
N LEU A 3 -19.15 -24.44 -40.32
CA LEU A 3 -19.20 -24.36 -38.84
C LEU A 3 -19.86 -25.58 -38.18
N ARG A 4 -20.85 -26.20 -38.82
CA ARG A 4 -21.62 -27.31 -38.22
C ARG A 4 -20.75 -28.51 -37.83
N PRO A 5 -19.81 -28.99 -38.68
CA PRO A 5 -18.85 -30.02 -38.28
C PRO A 5 -17.98 -29.63 -37.09
N LEU A 6 -17.58 -28.36 -36.98
CA LEU A 6 -16.76 -27.88 -35.87
C LEU A 6 -17.54 -27.80 -34.56
N LEU A 7 -18.81 -27.37 -34.61
CA LEU A 7 -19.72 -27.38 -33.47
C LEU A 7 -20.00 -28.81 -32.97
N ALA A 8 -20.06 -29.78 -33.88
CA ALA A 8 -20.26 -31.19 -33.58
C ALA A 8 -18.98 -31.90 -33.10
N SER A 9 -17.81 -31.23 -33.10
CA SER A 9 -16.56 -31.83 -32.63
C SER A 9 -16.70 -32.32 -31.19
N PRO A 10 -16.20 -33.53 -30.86
CA PRO A 10 -16.18 -34.03 -29.47
C PRO A 10 -15.17 -33.25 -28.60
N ASP A 11 -14.21 -32.57 -29.22
CA ASP A 11 -13.25 -31.70 -28.52
C ASP A 11 -13.94 -30.39 -28.10
N GLU A 12 -13.94 -30.12 -26.80
CA GLU A 12 -14.60 -28.94 -26.23
C GLU A 12 -13.92 -27.61 -26.58
N ALA A 13 -12.59 -27.61 -26.78
CA ALA A 13 -11.88 -26.41 -27.18
C ALA A 13 -12.22 -26.04 -28.63
N ILE A 14 -12.28 -27.04 -29.52
CA ILE A 14 -12.66 -26.83 -30.93
C ILE A 14 -14.13 -26.39 -31.02
N SER A 15 -15.04 -27.14 -30.38
CA SER A 15 -16.47 -26.84 -30.44
C SER A 15 -16.84 -25.54 -29.73
N GLY A 16 -16.20 -25.20 -28.61
CA GLY A 16 -16.38 -23.92 -27.91
C GLY A 16 -15.87 -22.71 -28.71
N SER A 17 -14.71 -22.86 -29.38
CA SER A 17 -14.19 -21.80 -30.27
C SER A 17 -15.11 -21.58 -31.47
N ALA A 18 -15.58 -22.66 -32.09
CA ALA A 18 -16.54 -22.59 -33.18
C ALA A 18 -17.88 -21.98 -32.73
N ALA A 19 -18.34 -22.31 -31.53
CA ALA A 19 -19.56 -21.75 -30.93
C ALA A 19 -19.43 -20.24 -30.67
N SER A 20 -18.26 -19.77 -30.23
CA SER A 20 -18.02 -18.33 -30.05
C SER A 20 -18.15 -17.56 -31.36
N ILE A 21 -17.55 -18.08 -32.45
CA ILE A 21 -17.67 -17.47 -33.78
C ILE A 21 -19.12 -17.53 -34.27
N ALA A 22 -19.77 -18.69 -34.13
CA ALA A 22 -21.15 -18.88 -34.56
C ALA A 22 -22.12 -17.93 -33.83
N ALA A 23 -22.00 -17.79 -32.51
CA ALA A 23 -22.84 -16.91 -31.71
C ALA A 23 -22.67 -15.42 -32.07
N LEU A 24 -21.46 -15.00 -32.46
CA LEU A 24 -21.19 -13.63 -32.86
C LEU A 24 -21.65 -13.30 -34.29
N TRP A 25 -21.63 -14.28 -35.20
CA TRP A 25 -21.87 -14.04 -36.64
C TRP A 25 -23.26 -14.46 -37.12
N PHE A 26 -23.95 -15.35 -36.40
CA PHE A 26 -25.25 -15.91 -36.78
C PHE A 26 -26.29 -15.61 -35.70
N THR A 27 -26.80 -14.38 -35.70
CA THR A 27 -27.78 -13.89 -34.72
C THR A 27 -29.25 -14.14 -35.13
N ASP A 28 -29.47 -14.77 -36.30
CA ASP A 28 -30.80 -15.11 -36.83
C ASP A 28 -31.42 -16.37 -36.20
N GLY A 29 -30.68 -17.03 -35.29
CA GLY A 29 -31.09 -18.24 -34.60
C GLY A 29 -30.91 -19.53 -35.42
N SER A 30 -30.34 -19.45 -36.62
CA SER A 30 -30.18 -20.60 -37.54
C SER A 30 -29.28 -21.73 -37.03
N LEU A 31 -28.50 -21.48 -35.97
CA LEU A 31 -27.59 -22.43 -35.33
C LEU A 31 -27.95 -22.73 -33.86
N ASN A 32 -29.12 -22.28 -33.38
CA ASN A 32 -29.48 -22.42 -31.95
C ASN A 32 -29.48 -23.88 -31.48
N SER A 33 -29.93 -24.82 -32.31
CA SER A 33 -29.90 -26.25 -31.97
C SER A 33 -28.48 -26.77 -31.73
N GLU A 34 -27.54 -26.44 -32.62
CA GLU A 34 -26.15 -26.87 -32.52
C GLU A 34 -25.44 -26.17 -31.37
N LEU A 35 -25.72 -24.88 -31.16
CA LEU A 35 -25.18 -24.10 -30.06
C LEU A 35 -25.69 -24.59 -28.69
N ALA A 36 -26.96 -25.01 -28.58
CA ALA A 36 -27.51 -25.60 -27.37
C ALA A 36 -26.79 -26.90 -26.99
N VAL A 37 -26.44 -27.73 -27.97
CA VAL A 37 -25.65 -28.96 -27.74
C VAL A 37 -24.25 -28.63 -27.23
N VAL A 38 -23.61 -27.57 -27.74
CA VAL A 38 -22.31 -27.12 -27.19
C VAL A 38 -22.49 -26.58 -25.77
N ALA A 39 -23.52 -25.77 -25.51
CA ALA A 39 -23.80 -25.23 -24.19
C ALA A 39 -24.02 -26.34 -23.15
N GLY A 40 -24.82 -27.36 -23.47
CA GLY A 40 -25.09 -28.49 -22.57
C GLY A 40 -23.84 -29.30 -22.19
N ARG A 41 -22.79 -29.31 -23.05
CA ARG A 41 -21.50 -29.94 -22.72
C ARG A 41 -20.61 -29.05 -21.85
N LEU A 42 -20.60 -27.75 -22.14
CA LEU A 42 -19.77 -26.78 -21.40
C LEU A 42 -20.32 -26.43 -20.01
N VAL A 43 -21.64 -26.55 -19.78
CA VAL A 43 -22.24 -26.26 -18.46
C VAL A 43 -21.62 -27.13 -17.36
N PRO A 44 -21.57 -28.47 -17.46
CA PRO A 44 -20.87 -29.32 -16.49
C PRO A 44 -19.39 -28.98 -16.30
N VAL A 45 -18.68 -28.63 -17.38
CA VAL A 45 -17.27 -28.22 -17.29
C VAL A 45 -17.11 -26.97 -16.43
N LEU A 46 -18.05 -26.03 -16.55
CA LEU A 46 -18.08 -24.83 -15.73
C LEU A 46 -18.48 -25.13 -14.26
N THR A 47 -19.49 -25.96 -14.01
CA THR A 47 -20.13 -26.08 -12.69
C THR A 47 -19.61 -27.19 -11.78
N ASP A 48 -19.07 -28.27 -12.33
CA ASP A 48 -18.84 -29.51 -11.55
C ASP A 48 -17.57 -29.47 -10.69
N GLY A 49 -16.74 -28.44 -10.82
CA GLY A 49 -15.51 -28.24 -10.04
C GLY A 49 -14.39 -29.25 -10.32
N LYS A 50 -14.58 -30.15 -11.30
CA LYS A 50 -13.60 -31.18 -11.69
C LYS A 50 -12.62 -30.73 -12.76
N ALA A 51 -13.04 -29.79 -13.60
CA ALA A 51 -12.21 -29.25 -14.68
C ALA A 51 -11.14 -28.30 -14.12
N SER A 52 -10.06 -28.09 -14.89
CA SER A 52 -9.05 -27.10 -14.53
C SER A 52 -9.63 -25.68 -14.58
N VAL A 53 -9.02 -24.73 -13.85
CA VAL A 53 -9.44 -23.33 -13.84
C VAL A 53 -9.45 -22.75 -15.25
N GLU A 54 -8.47 -23.10 -16.07
CA GLU A 54 -8.36 -22.66 -17.46
C GLU A 54 -9.53 -23.16 -18.30
N ALA A 55 -9.91 -24.43 -18.14
CA ALA A 55 -11.06 -25.02 -18.83
C ALA A 55 -12.38 -24.37 -18.38
N GLN A 56 -12.54 -24.13 -17.07
CA GLN A 56 -13.71 -23.44 -16.53
C GLN A 56 -13.82 -22.00 -17.05
N VAL A 57 -12.70 -21.27 -17.11
CA VAL A 57 -12.65 -19.91 -17.66
C VAL A 57 -12.97 -19.90 -19.16
N ALA A 58 -12.45 -20.85 -19.92
CA ALA A 58 -12.77 -20.99 -21.34
C ALA A 58 -14.26 -21.28 -21.55
N ALA A 59 -14.81 -22.25 -20.82
CA ALA A 59 -16.23 -22.59 -20.84
C ALA A 59 -17.11 -21.37 -20.48
N ALA A 60 -16.77 -20.64 -19.40
CA ALA A 60 -17.51 -19.44 -18.99
C ALA A 60 -17.60 -18.39 -20.12
N ARG A 61 -16.48 -18.10 -20.81
CA ARG A 61 -16.45 -17.12 -21.89
C ARG A 61 -17.36 -17.49 -23.05
N VAL A 62 -17.38 -18.77 -23.44
CA VAL A 62 -18.27 -19.28 -24.49
C VAL A 62 -19.72 -19.21 -24.01
N LEU A 63 -20.00 -19.72 -22.81
CA LEU A 63 -21.34 -19.79 -22.24
C LEU A 63 -21.99 -18.40 -22.07
N VAL A 64 -21.22 -17.35 -21.81
CA VAL A 64 -21.76 -15.98 -21.80
C VAL A 64 -22.33 -15.57 -23.17
N LEU A 65 -21.70 -15.99 -24.28
CA LEU A 65 -22.23 -15.75 -25.63
C LEU A 65 -23.46 -16.61 -25.92
N LEU A 66 -23.54 -17.80 -25.31
CA LEU A 66 -24.64 -18.75 -25.49
C LEU A 66 -25.77 -18.62 -24.45
N ARG A 67 -25.75 -17.55 -23.63
CA ARG A 67 -26.65 -17.38 -22.46
C ARG A 67 -28.14 -17.44 -22.78
N ASP A 68 -28.53 -17.14 -24.02
CA ASP A 68 -29.92 -17.11 -24.48
C ASP A 68 -30.29 -18.30 -25.36
N VAL A 69 -29.31 -19.14 -25.69
CA VAL A 69 -29.51 -20.32 -26.53
C VAL A 69 -30.06 -21.49 -25.71
N ASP A 70 -29.66 -21.60 -24.44
CA ASP A 70 -30.06 -22.67 -23.54
C ASP A 70 -30.40 -22.13 -22.14
N SER A 71 -31.52 -22.60 -21.57
CA SER A 71 -32.07 -22.12 -20.30
C SER A 71 -31.22 -22.48 -19.08
N GLN A 72 -30.34 -23.48 -19.17
CA GLN A 72 -29.44 -23.90 -18.10
C GLN A 72 -28.24 -22.96 -17.94
N VAL A 73 -27.91 -22.19 -18.98
CA VAL A 73 -26.68 -21.39 -19.03
C VAL A 73 -26.70 -20.23 -18.04
N ARG A 74 -27.79 -19.45 -18.00
CA ARG A 74 -27.92 -18.32 -17.05
C ARG A 74 -27.82 -18.78 -15.58
N PRO A 75 -28.53 -19.83 -15.14
CA PRO A 75 -28.33 -20.42 -13.81
C PRO A 75 -26.89 -20.87 -13.54
N ALA A 76 -26.23 -21.54 -14.49
CA ALA A 76 -24.85 -22.00 -14.35
C ALA A 76 -23.86 -20.83 -14.15
N LEU A 77 -23.99 -19.77 -14.96
CA LEU A 77 -23.20 -18.55 -14.81
C LEU A 77 -23.44 -17.89 -13.44
N ALA A 78 -24.70 -17.81 -12.99
CA ALA A 78 -25.04 -17.24 -11.68
C ALA A 78 -24.47 -18.05 -10.51
N GLN A 79 -24.48 -19.39 -10.61
CA GLN A 79 -23.91 -20.29 -9.61
C GLN A 79 -22.40 -20.06 -9.46
N VAL A 80 -21.68 -19.93 -10.58
CA VAL A 80 -20.22 -19.72 -10.59
C VAL A 80 -19.84 -18.40 -9.93
N LEU A 81 -20.64 -17.35 -10.11
CA LEU A 81 -20.39 -16.06 -9.46
C LEU A 81 -20.48 -16.12 -7.92
N VAL A 82 -21.11 -17.14 -7.33
CA VAL A 82 -21.28 -17.22 -5.86
C VAL A 82 -20.48 -18.35 -5.23
N GLY A 83 -20.26 -19.46 -5.96
CA GLY A 83 -19.74 -20.71 -5.38
C GLY A 83 -18.49 -21.30 -6.05
N SER A 84 -17.87 -20.61 -7.02
CA SER A 84 -16.66 -21.12 -7.70
C SER A 84 -15.37 -20.54 -7.12
N GLN A 85 -14.24 -21.02 -7.64
CA GLN A 85 -12.94 -20.41 -7.37
C GLN A 85 -12.91 -18.96 -7.87
N GLN A 86 -12.29 -18.07 -7.10
CA GLN A 86 -12.30 -16.63 -7.37
C GLN A 86 -11.83 -16.27 -8.78
N ALA A 87 -10.84 -16.98 -9.33
CA ALA A 87 -10.35 -16.77 -10.69
C ALA A 87 -11.45 -16.99 -11.76
N VAL A 88 -12.26 -18.04 -11.61
CA VAL A 88 -13.37 -18.35 -12.52
C VAL A 88 -14.48 -17.32 -12.38
N ALA A 89 -14.83 -16.93 -11.15
CA ALA A 89 -15.85 -15.92 -10.89
C ALA A 89 -15.47 -14.53 -11.46
N VAL A 90 -14.21 -14.12 -11.31
CA VAL A 90 -13.69 -12.87 -11.89
C VAL A 90 -13.73 -12.92 -13.42
N ALA A 91 -13.26 -14.02 -14.04
CA ALA A 91 -13.28 -14.15 -15.49
C ALA A 91 -14.71 -14.16 -16.05
N THR A 92 -15.64 -14.83 -15.36
CA THR A 92 -17.07 -14.87 -15.72
C THR A 92 -17.68 -13.47 -15.62
N THR A 93 -17.37 -12.72 -14.57
CA THR A 93 -17.81 -11.33 -14.39
C THR A 93 -17.31 -10.45 -15.54
N GLY A 94 -16.03 -10.58 -15.92
CA GLY A 94 -15.45 -9.83 -17.03
C GLY A 94 -16.11 -10.16 -18.38
N ALA A 95 -16.36 -11.44 -18.65
CA ALA A 95 -17.06 -11.86 -19.87
C ALA A 95 -18.50 -11.34 -19.91
N LEU A 96 -19.23 -11.43 -18.80
CA LEU A 96 -20.57 -10.88 -18.64
C LEU A 96 -20.59 -9.36 -18.85
N ALA A 97 -19.66 -8.64 -18.23
CA ALA A 97 -19.53 -7.19 -18.38
C ALA A 97 -19.26 -6.77 -19.83
N ALA A 98 -18.39 -7.50 -20.53
CA ALA A 98 -18.04 -7.23 -21.93
C ALA A 98 -19.19 -7.50 -22.92
N SER A 99 -20.19 -8.33 -22.56
CA SER A 99 -21.34 -8.58 -23.43
C SER A 99 -22.22 -7.34 -23.65
N GLY A 100 -22.18 -6.39 -22.69
CA GLY A 100 -22.95 -5.16 -22.72
C GLY A 100 -24.47 -5.29 -22.70
N ASP A 101 -24.99 -6.49 -22.45
CA ASP A 101 -26.43 -6.74 -22.45
C ASP A 101 -27.08 -6.29 -21.13
N THR A 102 -28.11 -5.46 -21.24
CA THR A 102 -28.97 -5.03 -20.12
C THR A 102 -29.44 -6.20 -19.23
N SER A 103 -29.72 -7.36 -19.82
CA SER A 103 -30.21 -8.56 -19.14
C SER A 103 -29.17 -9.21 -18.22
N VAL A 104 -27.88 -8.93 -18.43
CA VAL A 104 -26.76 -9.46 -17.64
C VAL A 104 -26.58 -8.72 -16.32
N GLY A 105 -26.96 -7.45 -16.25
CA GLY A 105 -26.89 -6.66 -15.02
C GLY A 105 -27.61 -7.32 -13.84
N LYS A 106 -28.75 -7.97 -14.09
CA LYS A 106 -29.50 -8.72 -13.07
C LYS A 106 -28.73 -9.94 -12.54
N ILE A 107 -27.97 -10.62 -13.39
CA ILE A 107 -27.14 -11.78 -13.00
C ILE A 107 -25.99 -11.29 -12.10
N LEU A 108 -25.31 -10.22 -12.51
CA LEU A 108 -24.22 -9.60 -11.73
C LEU A 108 -24.74 -9.09 -10.38
N TYR A 109 -25.89 -8.40 -10.38
CA TYR A 109 -26.49 -7.88 -9.16
C TYR A 109 -26.94 -9.00 -8.22
N ALA A 110 -27.52 -10.09 -8.71
CA ALA A 110 -27.95 -11.22 -7.86
C ALA A 110 -26.77 -11.89 -7.12
N ALA A 111 -25.57 -11.84 -7.69
CA ALA A 111 -24.34 -12.32 -7.04
C ALA A 111 -23.75 -11.30 -6.05
N PHE A 112 -23.94 -9.99 -6.30
CA PHE A 112 -23.29 -8.93 -5.53
C PHE A 112 -23.57 -9.00 -4.01
N PRO A 113 -24.82 -9.02 -3.49
CA PRO A 113 -25.08 -9.10 -2.05
C PRO A 113 -24.49 -10.35 -1.36
N LYS A 114 -24.23 -11.43 -2.13
CA LYS A 114 -23.71 -12.71 -1.63
C LYS A 114 -22.18 -12.78 -1.67
N SER A 115 -21.52 -11.84 -2.36
CA SER A 115 -20.08 -11.79 -2.53
C SER A 115 -19.38 -11.03 -1.40
N THR A 116 -18.12 -11.37 -1.13
CA THR A 116 -17.27 -10.76 -0.11
C THR A 116 -15.88 -10.43 -0.66
N GLY A 117 -15.09 -9.67 0.12
CA GLY A 117 -13.68 -9.38 -0.18
C GLY A 117 -13.44 -8.70 -1.54
N ALA A 118 -12.30 -9.01 -2.16
CA ALA A 118 -11.88 -8.39 -3.43
C ALA A 118 -12.86 -8.65 -4.58
N PHE A 119 -13.46 -9.84 -4.62
CA PHE A 119 -14.42 -10.21 -5.67
C PHE A 119 -15.70 -9.37 -5.62
N ARG A 120 -16.18 -9.01 -4.42
CA ARG A 120 -17.30 -8.07 -4.25
C ARG A 120 -17.03 -6.73 -4.92
N SER A 121 -15.81 -6.21 -4.78
CA SER A 121 -15.39 -4.95 -5.42
C SER A 121 -15.33 -5.07 -6.94
N THR A 122 -14.91 -6.22 -7.48
CA THR A 122 -14.95 -6.51 -8.92
C THR A 122 -16.38 -6.50 -9.45
N LEU A 123 -17.31 -7.18 -8.78
CA LEU A 123 -18.74 -7.20 -9.16
C LEU A 123 -19.35 -5.80 -9.10
N PHE A 124 -19.06 -5.05 -8.04
CA PHE A 124 -19.56 -3.69 -7.91
C PHE A 124 -19.04 -2.80 -9.04
N SER A 125 -17.74 -2.87 -9.35
CA SER A 125 -17.13 -2.10 -10.44
C SER A 125 -17.74 -2.43 -11.80
N ALA A 126 -18.08 -3.71 -12.04
CA ALA A 126 -18.81 -4.10 -13.24
C ALA A 126 -20.21 -3.47 -13.28
N LEU A 127 -20.96 -3.52 -12.17
CA LEU A 127 -22.31 -2.94 -12.07
C LEU A 127 -22.32 -1.43 -12.29
N VAL A 128 -21.38 -0.68 -11.71
CA VAL A 128 -21.30 0.77 -11.89
C VAL A 128 -20.60 1.18 -13.20
N GLY A 129 -20.14 0.22 -14.01
CA GLY A 129 -19.59 0.50 -15.33
C GLY A 129 -20.65 0.87 -16.38
N ARG A 130 -21.94 0.71 -16.06
CA ARG A 130 -23.06 1.04 -16.95
C ARG A 130 -24.22 1.66 -16.16
N SER A 131 -24.86 2.66 -16.75
CA SER A 131 -25.95 3.42 -16.13
C SER A 131 -27.13 2.53 -15.69
N GLU A 132 -27.55 1.62 -16.57
CA GLU A 132 -28.67 0.71 -16.37
C GLU A 132 -28.39 -0.34 -15.29
N TRP A 133 -27.12 -0.69 -15.08
CA TRP A 133 -26.72 -1.65 -14.05
C TRP A 133 -26.50 -0.97 -12.71
N ALA A 134 -25.96 0.25 -12.69
CA ALA A 134 -25.89 1.09 -11.51
C ALA A 134 -27.28 1.37 -10.94
N ALA A 135 -28.29 1.56 -11.82
CA ALA A 135 -29.67 1.71 -11.41
C ALA A 135 -30.20 0.53 -10.57
N LEU A 136 -29.79 -0.72 -10.88
CA LEU A 136 -30.18 -1.90 -10.09
C LEU A 136 -29.66 -1.83 -8.64
N VAL A 137 -28.46 -1.27 -8.44
CA VAL A 137 -27.90 -1.06 -7.10
C VAL A 137 -28.69 0.01 -6.35
N LEU A 138 -29.05 1.11 -7.03
CA LEU A 138 -29.84 2.19 -6.44
C LEU A 138 -31.26 1.75 -6.10
N ASP A 139 -31.91 0.97 -6.98
CA ASP A 139 -33.22 0.37 -6.74
C ASP A 139 -33.21 -0.49 -5.47
N ALA A 140 -32.14 -1.27 -5.26
CA ALA A 140 -31.99 -2.10 -4.08
C ALA A 140 -31.77 -1.33 -2.78
N LEU A 141 -31.02 -0.22 -2.84
CA LEU A 141 -30.85 0.69 -1.70
C LEU A 141 -32.17 1.35 -1.32
N GLU A 142 -32.93 1.84 -2.31
CA GLU A 142 -34.26 2.44 -2.11
C GLU A 142 -35.26 1.42 -1.55
N ALA A 143 -35.23 0.19 -2.08
CA ALA A 143 -36.05 -0.92 -1.59
C ALA A 143 -35.57 -1.50 -0.25
N LYS A 144 -34.44 -1.03 0.29
CA LYS A 144 -33.79 -1.51 1.52
C LYS A 144 -33.43 -3.01 1.49
N SER A 145 -33.37 -3.62 0.31
CA SER A 145 -32.89 -5.00 0.14
C SER A 145 -31.36 -5.08 0.15
N LEU A 146 -30.70 -3.96 -0.12
CA LEU A 146 -29.28 -3.71 0.12
C LEU A 146 -29.16 -2.62 1.20
N SER A 147 -28.43 -2.89 2.28
CA SER A 147 -28.15 -1.87 3.28
C SER A 147 -27.01 -0.97 2.80
N ALA A 148 -27.16 0.36 2.97
CA ALA A 148 -26.09 1.30 2.67
C ALA A 148 -24.83 1.06 3.50
N MET A 149 -24.95 0.43 4.69
CA MET A 149 -23.80 0.01 5.50
C MET A 149 -22.97 -1.11 4.86
N GLN A 150 -23.53 -1.83 3.88
CA GLN A 150 -22.81 -2.84 3.10
C GLN A 150 -22.04 -2.24 1.92
N LEU A 151 -22.12 -0.91 1.74
CA LEU A 151 -21.31 -0.14 0.81
C LEU A 151 -20.22 0.58 1.61
N GLY A 152 -18.97 0.33 1.26
CA GLY A 152 -17.86 1.11 1.79
C GLY A 152 -17.76 2.49 1.14
N PRO A 153 -16.89 3.36 1.68
CA PRO A 153 -16.57 4.67 1.13
C PRO A 153 -16.31 4.67 -0.39
N MET A 154 -15.57 3.66 -0.87
CA MET A 154 -15.27 3.50 -2.30
C MET A 154 -16.53 3.30 -3.15
N GLN A 155 -17.42 2.38 -2.75
CA GLN A 155 -18.63 2.08 -3.49
C GLN A 155 -19.61 3.27 -3.50
N VAL A 156 -19.72 3.96 -2.36
CA VAL A 156 -20.51 5.19 -2.23
C VAL A 156 -19.98 6.26 -3.19
N SER A 157 -18.67 6.49 -3.19
CA SER A 157 -18.03 7.47 -4.07
C SER A 157 -18.25 7.14 -5.55
N GLN A 158 -18.12 5.88 -5.96
CA GLN A 158 -18.34 5.44 -7.34
C GLN A 158 -19.79 5.71 -7.82
N LEU A 159 -20.79 5.58 -6.94
CA LEU A 159 -22.18 5.88 -7.30
C LEU A 159 -22.45 7.39 -7.36
N VAL A 160 -22.01 8.16 -6.35
CA VAL A 160 -22.25 9.61 -6.27
C VAL A 160 -21.46 10.37 -7.34
N ARG A 161 -20.32 9.84 -7.77
CA ARG A 161 -19.44 10.44 -8.79
C ARG A 161 -19.53 9.71 -10.14
N HIS A 162 -20.60 8.96 -10.35
CA HIS A 162 -20.80 8.19 -11.58
C HIS A 162 -20.75 9.11 -12.83
N PRO A 163 -20.15 8.70 -13.96
CA PRO A 163 -20.04 9.55 -15.15
C PRO A 163 -21.38 9.92 -15.81
N ASP A 164 -22.42 9.11 -15.59
CA ASP A 164 -23.81 9.46 -15.86
C ASP A 164 -24.39 10.35 -14.75
N GLU A 165 -24.79 11.57 -15.13
CA GLU A 165 -25.27 12.60 -14.20
C GLU A 165 -26.59 12.21 -13.52
N ALA A 166 -27.46 11.45 -14.19
CA ALA A 166 -28.73 11.01 -13.61
C ALA A 166 -28.49 9.97 -12.51
N VAL A 167 -27.57 9.03 -12.74
CA VAL A 167 -27.13 8.06 -11.72
C VAL A 167 -26.49 8.79 -10.54
N ALA A 168 -25.57 9.72 -10.79
CA ALA A 168 -24.88 10.48 -9.74
C ALA A 168 -25.85 11.27 -8.84
N LYS A 169 -26.80 12.01 -9.45
CA LYS A 169 -27.83 12.77 -8.71
C LYS A 169 -28.74 11.85 -7.90
N ARG A 170 -29.18 10.74 -8.48
CA ARG A 170 -30.02 9.76 -7.78
C ARG A 170 -29.27 9.14 -6.61
N ALA A 171 -28.01 8.72 -6.83
CA ALA A 171 -27.16 8.16 -5.78
C ALA A 171 -27.00 9.12 -4.60
N ALA A 172 -26.68 10.39 -4.84
CA ALA A 172 -26.55 11.40 -3.80
C ALA A 172 -27.84 11.54 -2.96
N ALA A 173 -29.01 11.58 -3.62
CA ALA A 173 -30.30 11.69 -2.96
C ALA A 173 -30.65 10.44 -2.13
N VAL A 174 -30.39 9.24 -2.65
CA VAL A 174 -30.66 7.97 -1.96
C VAL A 174 -29.76 7.83 -0.75
N LEU A 175 -28.45 8.05 -0.92
CA LEU A 175 -27.46 7.86 0.13
C LEU A 175 -27.59 8.89 1.25
N SER A 176 -27.91 10.16 0.91
CA SER A 176 -28.22 11.19 1.91
C SER A 176 -29.43 10.82 2.78
N LYS A 177 -30.52 10.32 2.17
CA LYS A 177 -31.70 9.83 2.93
C LYS A 177 -31.36 8.65 3.85
N LEU A 178 -30.35 7.86 3.50
CA LEU A 178 -29.89 6.70 4.27
C LEU A 178 -28.76 7.05 5.25
N ASN A 179 -28.41 8.33 5.42
CA ASN A 179 -27.27 8.81 6.20
C ASN A 179 -25.92 8.17 5.79
N ALA A 180 -25.81 7.72 4.55
CA ALA A 180 -24.59 7.15 4.00
C ALA A 180 -23.82 8.25 3.24
N GLY A 181 -22.59 8.54 3.67
CA GLY A 181 -21.70 9.48 2.97
C GLY A 181 -22.04 10.96 3.11
N SER A 182 -22.88 11.36 4.08
CA SER A 182 -23.10 12.77 4.42
C SER A 182 -22.28 13.13 5.66
N SER A 183 -21.13 13.79 5.45
CA SER A 183 -20.37 14.37 6.56
C SER A 183 -21.03 15.68 7.01
N PRO A 184 -21.02 16.02 8.32
CA PRO A 184 -21.21 17.40 8.79
C PRO A 184 -20.27 18.37 8.04
N ALA A 185 -20.42 19.68 8.23
CA ALA A 185 -19.42 20.63 7.74
C ALA A 185 -18.03 20.11 8.14
N LYS A 186 -17.21 19.70 7.15
CA LYS A 186 -16.03 18.84 7.39
C LYS A 186 -15.03 19.48 8.36
N GLU A 187 -15.05 20.80 8.45
CA GLU A 187 -14.30 21.61 9.39
C GLU A 187 -14.67 21.28 10.84
N ASP A 188 -15.97 21.18 11.18
CA ASP A 188 -16.43 20.81 12.53
C ASP A 188 -16.02 19.38 12.88
N LEU A 189 -16.07 18.47 11.91
CA LEU A 189 -15.68 17.08 12.09
C LEU A 189 -14.17 16.95 12.32
N VAL A 190 -13.35 17.62 11.50
CA VAL A 190 -11.89 17.67 11.70
C VAL A 190 -11.57 18.30 13.05
N ALA A 191 -12.22 19.41 13.42
CA ALA A 191 -12.00 20.06 14.72
C ALA A 191 -12.34 19.14 15.90
N LYS A 192 -13.39 18.32 15.78
CA LYS A 192 -13.79 17.33 16.80
C LYS A 192 -12.80 16.15 16.89
N LEU A 193 -12.28 15.68 15.76
CA LEU A 193 -11.41 14.50 15.70
C LEU A 193 -9.94 14.83 16.02
N LEU A 194 -9.50 16.06 15.74
CA LEU A 194 -8.13 16.51 15.94
C LEU A 194 -7.56 16.19 17.34
N PRO A 195 -8.20 16.59 18.46
CA PRO A 195 -7.67 16.29 19.80
C PRO A 195 -7.61 14.79 20.11
N GLU A 196 -8.40 13.97 19.42
CA GLU A 196 -8.39 12.52 19.62
C GLU A 196 -7.28 11.81 18.83
N VAL A 197 -6.95 12.30 17.63
CA VAL A 197 -5.89 11.71 16.78
C VAL A 197 -4.48 12.13 17.19
N GLU A 198 -4.34 13.22 17.94
CA GLU A 198 -3.05 13.65 18.51
C GLU A 198 -2.61 12.80 19.71
N LYS A 199 -3.52 12.03 20.30
CA LYS A 199 -3.19 11.07 21.37
C LYS A 199 -2.30 9.94 20.82
N PRO A 200 -1.52 9.24 21.67
CA PRO A 200 -0.78 8.06 21.24
C PRO A 200 -1.69 6.98 20.64
N GLY A 201 -1.37 6.52 19.44
CA GLY A 201 -2.06 5.41 18.77
C GLY A 201 -1.28 4.10 18.79
N ASP A 202 -1.94 3.05 18.35
CA ASP A 202 -1.37 1.72 18.14
C ASP A 202 -0.94 1.55 16.69
N SER A 203 0.37 1.49 16.44
CA SER A 203 0.93 1.33 15.09
C SER A 203 0.60 -0.03 14.47
N ALA A 204 0.51 -1.11 15.27
CA ALA A 204 0.21 -2.44 14.75
C ALA A 204 -1.23 -2.51 14.23
N LYS A 205 -2.20 -2.00 15.00
CA LYS A 205 -3.59 -1.84 14.53
C LYS A 205 -3.68 -0.88 13.34
N GLY A 206 -2.86 0.18 13.35
CA GLY A 206 -2.77 1.12 12.24
C GLY A 206 -2.32 0.45 10.93
N LYS A 207 -1.36 -0.48 11.01
CA LYS A 207 -0.91 -1.29 9.87
C LYS A 207 -2.03 -2.17 9.32
N GLU A 208 -2.80 -2.82 10.19
CA GLU A 208 -3.95 -3.64 9.77
C GLU A 208 -5.01 -2.81 9.04
N LEU A 209 -5.30 -1.60 9.53
CA LEU A 209 -6.19 -0.65 8.86
C LEU A 209 -5.61 -0.18 7.52
N PHE A 210 -4.31 0.11 7.46
CA PHE A 210 -3.65 0.48 6.20
C PHE A 210 -3.76 -0.66 5.17
N VAL A 211 -3.43 -1.89 5.55
CA VAL A 211 -3.48 -3.07 4.68
C VAL A 211 -4.90 -3.34 4.18
N SER A 212 -5.90 -3.18 5.04
CA SER A 212 -7.29 -3.46 4.68
C SER A 212 -7.96 -2.39 3.83
N ILE A 213 -7.55 -1.12 3.97
CA ILE A 213 -8.26 0.03 3.38
C ILE A 213 -7.37 0.79 2.41
N CYS A 214 -6.24 1.28 2.91
CA CYS A 214 -5.39 2.24 2.20
C CYS A 214 -4.53 1.57 1.12
N GLN A 215 -4.09 0.32 1.35
CA GLN A 215 -3.24 -0.46 0.44
C GLN A 215 -3.89 -0.70 -0.93
N THR A 216 -5.23 -0.67 -1.00
CA THR A 216 -6.00 -0.78 -2.25
C THR A 216 -5.59 0.28 -3.27
N CYS A 217 -5.20 1.46 -2.80
CA CYS A 217 -4.84 2.59 -3.65
C CYS A 217 -3.41 3.07 -3.44
N HIS A 218 -2.85 2.96 -2.23
CA HIS A 218 -1.57 3.56 -1.89
C HIS A 218 -0.48 2.52 -1.68
N MET A 219 0.74 2.89 -2.06
CA MET A 219 1.95 2.15 -1.72
C MET A 219 2.63 2.76 -0.49
N ILE A 220 3.25 1.91 0.33
CA ILE A 220 4.28 2.28 1.30
C ILE A 220 5.42 1.28 1.16
N GLY A 221 6.62 1.76 0.83
CA GLY A 221 7.72 0.91 0.41
C GLY A 221 7.31 0.05 -0.80
N ASN A 222 7.36 -1.28 -0.63
CA ASN A 222 6.96 -2.26 -1.66
C ASN A 222 5.58 -2.88 -1.40
N VAL A 223 4.81 -2.36 -0.43
CA VAL A 223 3.49 -2.89 -0.06
C VAL A 223 2.40 -1.96 -0.57
N GLY A 224 1.51 -2.48 -1.42
CA GLY A 224 0.35 -1.75 -1.95
C GLY A 224 0.28 -1.68 -3.47
N ASN A 225 -0.57 -0.78 -3.96
CA ASN A 225 -0.85 -0.63 -5.39
C ASN A 225 -0.43 0.75 -5.89
N ASP A 226 0.18 0.80 -7.07
CA ASP A 226 0.58 2.05 -7.76
C ASP A 226 -0.63 2.70 -8.47
N PHE A 227 -1.59 3.15 -7.66
CA PHE A 227 -2.82 3.77 -8.13
C PHE A 227 -2.97 5.23 -7.64
N GLY A 228 -2.87 5.45 -6.34
CA GLY A 228 -2.74 6.77 -5.72
C GLY A 228 -1.28 7.09 -5.38
N PRO A 229 -1.01 8.28 -4.84
CA PRO A 229 0.34 8.69 -4.46
C PRO A 229 1.02 7.66 -3.55
N ASN A 230 2.31 7.44 -3.77
CA ASN A 230 3.13 6.66 -2.85
C ASN A 230 3.19 7.42 -1.51
N LEU A 231 2.75 6.77 -0.44
CA LEU A 231 2.69 7.33 0.91
C LEU A 231 4.01 7.15 1.68
N GLN A 232 5.06 6.64 1.03
CA GLN A 232 6.40 6.64 1.61
C GLN A 232 6.81 8.06 2.00
N GLY A 233 7.07 8.28 3.29
CA GLY A 233 7.47 9.58 3.84
C GLY A 233 6.32 10.54 4.18
N ILE A 234 5.05 10.16 3.91
CA ILE A 234 3.88 11.01 4.21
C ILE A 234 3.78 11.34 5.70
N GLY A 235 4.26 10.46 6.58
CA GLY A 235 4.20 10.69 8.01
C GLY A 235 5.18 11.73 8.56
N SER A 236 5.94 12.41 7.70
CA SER A 236 6.63 13.66 8.03
C SER A 236 5.66 14.82 8.29
N HIS A 237 4.44 14.75 7.76
CA HIS A 237 3.37 15.70 8.03
C HIS A 237 2.79 15.52 9.45
N PRO A 238 2.37 16.61 10.11
CA PRO A 238 1.71 16.54 11.41
C PRO A 238 0.39 15.76 11.32
N ALA A 239 -0.02 15.15 12.44
CA ALA A 239 -1.27 14.38 12.52
C ALA A 239 -2.50 15.20 12.09
N ALA A 240 -2.50 16.50 12.38
CA ALA A 240 -3.55 17.42 11.97
C ALA A 240 -3.73 17.50 10.45
N GLU A 241 -2.63 17.54 9.71
CA GLU A 241 -2.64 17.61 8.25
C GLU A 241 -3.03 16.26 7.64
N LEU A 242 -2.50 15.16 8.19
CA LEU A 242 -2.88 13.80 7.78
C LEU A 242 -4.38 13.52 7.99
N LEU A 243 -4.94 13.99 9.10
CA LEU A 243 -6.38 13.89 9.37
C LEU A 243 -7.21 14.61 8.31
N VAL A 244 -6.80 15.81 7.92
CA VAL A 244 -7.47 16.57 6.86
C VAL A 244 -7.42 15.83 5.54
N HIS A 245 -6.27 15.26 5.15
CA HIS A 245 -6.18 14.47 3.92
C HIS A 245 -7.07 13.22 3.93
N ILE A 246 -7.24 12.58 5.08
CA ILE A 246 -8.06 11.37 5.22
C ILE A 246 -9.56 11.69 5.22
N VAL A 247 -9.98 12.72 5.97
CA VAL A 247 -11.39 13.09 6.15
C VAL A 247 -11.91 13.97 5.01
N ASP A 248 -11.04 14.80 4.42
CA ASP A 248 -11.37 15.75 3.36
C ASP A 248 -10.40 15.65 2.17
N PRO A 249 -10.38 14.52 1.45
CA PRO A 249 -9.45 14.29 0.34
C PRO A 249 -9.65 15.23 -0.86
N ASN A 250 -10.77 15.95 -0.92
CA ASN A 250 -11.06 16.94 -1.97
C ASN A 250 -10.49 18.33 -1.66
N ARG A 251 -10.00 18.58 -0.43
CA ARG A 251 -9.48 19.89 -0.03
C ARG A 251 -8.21 20.28 -0.79
N MET A 252 -7.36 19.30 -1.06
CA MET A 252 -6.15 19.47 -1.86
C MET A 252 -6.03 18.29 -2.82
N VAL A 253 -6.29 18.53 -4.10
CA VAL A 253 -6.20 17.54 -5.16
C VAL A 253 -5.07 17.95 -6.08
N ASP A 254 -4.01 17.15 -6.08
CA ASP A 254 -2.95 17.30 -7.08
C ASP A 254 -3.53 17.03 -8.47
N ASP A 255 -3.13 17.86 -9.42
CA ASP A 255 -3.63 17.83 -10.78
C ASP A 255 -3.31 16.49 -11.47
N GLU A 256 -2.18 15.87 -11.15
CA GLU A 256 -1.76 14.56 -11.68
C GLU A 256 -2.65 13.40 -11.17
N HIS A 257 -3.38 13.62 -10.08
CA HIS A 257 -4.24 12.60 -9.43
C HIS A 257 -5.74 12.91 -9.59
N ARG A 258 -6.11 13.83 -10.49
CA ARG A 258 -7.51 14.10 -10.86
C ARG A 258 -8.07 12.98 -11.72
N THR A 259 -9.29 12.58 -11.39
CA THR A 259 -9.98 11.49 -12.08
C THR A 259 -10.47 11.92 -13.46
N TRP A 260 -10.39 11.03 -14.44
CA TRP A 260 -10.99 11.18 -15.75
C TRP A 260 -12.22 10.29 -15.90
N ASN A 261 -13.30 10.88 -16.37
CA ASN A 261 -14.54 10.20 -16.70
C ASN A 261 -14.59 9.96 -18.20
N PHE A 262 -14.74 8.70 -18.61
CA PHE A 262 -14.86 8.30 -20.00
C PHE A 262 -16.22 7.67 -20.24
N LYS A 263 -16.86 8.03 -21.35
CA LYS A 263 -18.03 7.31 -21.88
C LYS A 263 -17.65 6.68 -23.21
N MET A 264 -17.94 5.41 -23.37
CA MET A 264 -17.63 4.63 -24.57
C MET A 264 -18.87 4.44 -25.45
N LYS A 265 -18.66 4.15 -26.73
CA LYS A 265 -19.74 3.90 -27.70
C LYS A 265 -20.59 2.67 -27.37
N ASP A 266 -19.99 1.68 -26.71
CA ASP A 266 -20.66 0.44 -26.28
C ASP A 266 -21.53 0.64 -25.01
N GLY A 267 -21.61 1.87 -24.49
CA GLY A 267 -22.33 2.24 -23.27
C GLY A 267 -21.52 2.07 -21.98
N THR A 268 -20.31 1.50 -22.06
CA THR A 268 -19.41 1.35 -20.91
C THR A 268 -18.88 2.73 -20.47
N GLN A 269 -18.75 2.91 -19.16
CA GLN A 269 -18.24 4.13 -18.54
C GLN A 269 -17.08 3.81 -17.62
N TYR A 270 -16.07 4.66 -17.63
CA TYR A 270 -14.90 4.54 -16.76
C TYR A 270 -14.69 5.81 -15.95
N SER A 271 -14.28 5.65 -14.69
CA SER A 271 -13.77 6.72 -13.84
C SER A 271 -12.40 6.29 -13.32
N ALA A 272 -11.33 6.87 -13.87
CA ALA A 272 -9.98 6.32 -13.80
C ALA A 272 -8.89 7.39 -13.93
N LEU A 273 -7.63 7.03 -13.60
CA LEU A 273 -6.46 7.83 -13.99
C LEU A 273 -5.94 7.38 -15.35
N ILE A 274 -5.32 8.29 -16.09
CA ILE A 274 -4.60 7.94 -17.33
C ILE A 274 -3.19 7.51 -16.92
N GLY A 275 -2.85 6.24 -17.17
CA GLY A 275 -1.51 5.72 -16.92
C GLY A 275 -0.55 6.00 -18.07
N SER A 276 -1.03 5.82 -19.31
CA SER A 276 -0.32 6.23 -20.52
C SER A 276 -1.32 6.43 -21.65
N GLU A 277 -1.00 7.29 -22.61
CA GLU A 277 -1.81 7.43 -23.82
C GLU A 277 -0.93 7.63 -25.06
N ASN A 278 -1.46 7.20 -26.20
CA ASN A 278 -0.94 7.47 -27.53
C ASN A 278 -2.13 7.79 -28.46
N PRO A 279 -1.90 8.18 -29.73
CA PRO A 279 -3.00 8.58 -30.63
C PRO A 279 -4.07 7.50 -30.88
N THR A 280 -3.77 6.22 -30.59
CA THR A 280 -4.66 5.08 -30.85
C THR A 280 -5.29 4.54 -29.57
N PHE A 281 -4.56 4.55 -28.46
CA PHE A 281 -4.97 3.91 -27.21
C PHE A 281 -4.72 4.79 -25.98
N VAL A 282 -5.64 4.71 -25.02
CA VAL A 282 -5.53 5.29 -23.68
C VAL A 282 -5.51 4.13 -22.68
N LYS A 283 -4.39 3.96 -21.98
CA LYS A 283 -4.27 2.99 -20.89
C LYS A 283 -4.69 3.64 -19.58
N LEU A 284 -5.75 3.13 -19.01
CA LEU A 284 -6.31 3.55 -17.73
C LEU A 284 -5.71 2.76 -16.58
N LYS A 285 -5.43 3.45 -15.48
CA LYS A 285 -5.26 2.86 -14.15
C LYS A 285 -6.61 2.87 -13.45
N LEU A 286 -7.09 1.70 -13.04
CA LEU A 286 -8.35 1.48 -12.32
C LEU A 286 -8.06 1.09 -10.87
N GLN A 287 -9.06 1.24 -10.01
CA GLN A 287 -8.96 0.94 -8.59
C GLN A 287 -8.54 -0.53 -8.35
N GLY A 288 -7.83 -0.79 -7.24
CA GLY A 288 -7.41 -2.14 -6.87
C GLY A 288 -6.32 -2.74 -7.76
N GLY A 289 -5.52 -1.91 -8.44
CA GLY A 289 -4.41 -2.34 -9.30
C GLY A 289 -4.83 -2.85 -10.68
N LEU A 290 -6.09 -2.65 -11.07
CA LEU A 290 -6.60 -3.04 -12.38
C LEU A 290 -6.19 -2.02 -13.45
N SER A 291 -6.17 -2.45 -14.72
CA SER A 291 -5.96 -1.56 -15.86
C SER A 291 -6.92 -1.89 -16.99
N ALA A 292 -7.34 -0.86 -17.73
CA ALA A 292 -8.10 -1.01 -18.96
C ALA A 292 -7.39 -0.28 -20.10
N GLU A 293 -7.53 -0.78 -21.33
CA GLU A 293 -7.02 -0.10 -22.51
C GLU A 293 -8.22 0.29 -23.39
N LEU A 294 -8.35 1.58 -23.63
CA LEU A 294 -9.43 2.15 -24.43
C LEU A 294 -8.89 2.55 -25.80
N LYS A 295 -9.58 2.15 -26.88
CA LYS A 295 -9.33 2.73 -28.20
C LYS A 295 -9.87 4.15 -28.24
N VAL A 296 -9.05 5.10 -28.68
CA VAL A 296 -9.45 6.51 -28.80
C VAL A 296 -10.69 6.67 -29.68
N GLY A 297 -10.80 5.89 -30.75
CA GLY A 297 -11.95 5.90 -31.67
C GLY A 297 -13.27 5.43 -31.05
N ASP A 298 -13.24 4.76 -29.89
CA ASP A 298 -14.43 4.25 -29.20
C ASP A 298 -14.90 5.16 -28.05
N ILE A 299 -14.14 6.22 -27.74
CA ILE A 299 -14.47 7.21 -26.71
C ILE A 299 -15.48 8.20 -27.27
N VAL A 300 -16.64 8.31 -26.61
CA VAL A 300 -17.69 9.30 -26.91
C VAL A 300 -17.38 10.63 -26.24
N SER A 301 -16.96 10.59 -24.97
CA SER A 301 -16.58 11.78 -24.21
C SER A 301 -15.50 11.44 -23.19
N ARG A 302 -14.64 12.43 -22.92
CA ARG A 302 -13.67 12.40 -21.82
C ARG A 302 -13.74 13.72 -21.07
N GLU A 303 -13.88 13.65 -19.75
CA GLU A 303 -14.03 14.83 -18.90
C GLU A 303 -13.16 14.70 -17.65
N ARG A 304 -12.49 15.79 -17.27
CA ARG A 304 -11.68 15.84 -16.06
C ARG A 304 -12.58 16.19 -14.88
N SER A 305 -12.60 15.32 -13.87
CA SER A 305 -13.37 15.53 -12.65
C SER A 305 -12.69 16.56 -11.75
N PRO A 306 -13.46 17.46 -11.10
CA PRO A 306 -12.92 18.37 -10.10
C PRO A 306 -12.54 17.67 -8.79
N ASN A 307 -12.96 16.41 -8.61
CA ASN A 307 -12.80 15.66 -7.37
C ASN A 307 -11.55 14.77 -7.36
N SER A 308 -11.02 14.55 -6.16
CA SER A 308 -10.01 13.55 -5.87
C SER A 308 -10.49 12.15 -6.20
N LEU A 309 -9.56 11.26 -6.54
CA LEU A 309 -9.83 9.83 -6.68
C LEU A 309 -10.01 9.14 -5.32
N MET A 310 -9.47 9.73 -4.25
CA MET A 310 -9.64 9.21 -2.89
C MET A 310 -11.10 9.42 -2.44
N PRO A 311 -11.80 8.36 -2.01
CA PRO A 311 -13.18 8.45 -1.53
C PRO A 311 -13.30 9.28 -0.24
N GLU A 312 -14.46 9.87 -0.02
CA GLU A 312 -14.85 10.42 1.28
C GLU A 312 -15.52 9.35 2.15
N GLY A 313 -15.62 9.55 3.46
CA GLY A 313 -16.27 8.61 4.38
C GLY A 313 -15.32 7.84 5.30
N PHE A 314 -14.01 8.15 5.30
CA PHE A 314 -13.04 7.51 6.18
C PHE A 314 -13.17 7.92 7.65
N GLU A 315 -13.96 8.95 7.97
CA GLU A 315 -14.36 9.26 9.34
C GLU A 315 -15.13 8.13 10.03
N ALA A 316 -15.71 7.20 9.25
CA ALA A 316 -16.37 6.00 9.74
C ALA A 316 -15.43 5.07 10.52
N LEU A 317 -14.10 5.22 10.36
CA LEU A 317 -13.10 4.52 11.19
C LEU A 317 -13.15 4.95 12.66
N GLY A 318 -13.81 6.07 12.97
CA GLY A 318 -13.85 6.65 14.29
C GLY A 318 -12.49 7.21 14.73
N ALA A 319 -12.50 7.85 15.89
CA ALA A 319 -11.31 8.52 16.43
C ALA A 319 -10.13 7.57 16.67
N GLU A 320 -10.38 6.37 17.21
CA GLU A 320 -9.32 5.38 17.45
C GLU A 320 -8.73 4.83 16.14
N GLY A 321 -9.57 4.49 15.16
CA GLY A 321 -9.10 3.97 13.88
C GLY A 321 -8.25 5.00 13.13
N LEU A 322 -8.72 6.24 13.07
CA LEU A 322 -7.97 7.37 12.49
C LEU A 322 -6.65 7.62 13.22
N ARG A 323 -6.65 7.63 14.56
CA ARG A 323 -5.43 7.77 15.37
C ARG A 323 -4.42 6.66 15.07
N ASN A 324 -4.86 5.41 15.01
CA ASN A 324 -4.00 4.26 14.80
C ASN A 324 -3.40 4.27 13.38
N VAL A 325 -4.20 4.51 12.33
CA VAL A 325 -3.67 4.58 10.95
C VAL A 325 -2.73 5.78 10.78
N ILE A 326 -3.04 6.94 11.35
CA ILE A 326 -2.14 8.11 11.34
C ILE A 326 -0.84 7.78 12.09
N THR A 327 -0.93 7.08 13.22
CA THR A 327 0.26 6.65 13.98
C THR A 327 1.13 5.70 13.15
N TYR A 328 0.53 4.77 12.42
CA TYR A 328 1.25 3.89 11.50
C TYR A 328 1.89 4.66 10.34
N LEU A 329 1.15 5.55 9.67
CA LEU A 329 1.68 6.41 8.60
C LEU A 329 2.87 7.25 9.08
N ARG A 330 2.81 7.73 10.33
CA ARG A 330 3.89 8.46 11.01
C ARG A 330 5.03 7.56 11.47
N SER A 331 4.79 6.28 11.77
CA SER A 331 5.86 5.34 12.13
C SER A 331 6.61 4.79 10.92
N VAL A 332 5.96 4.70 9.75
CA VAL A 332 6.60 4.35 8.46
C VAL A 332 7.15 5.57 7.72
N ALA A 333 7.07 6.75 8.34
CA ALA A 333 7.73 7.96 7.91
C ALA A 333 9.25 7.78 7.99
N ILE A 334 9.84 7.32 6.89
CA ILE A 334 11.24 7.59 6.64
C ILE A 334 11.28 8.88 5.83
N SER A 335 12.08 9.82 6.32
CA SER A 335 12.36 11.11 5.71
C SER A 335 12.66 10.95 4.21
N PRO A 336 12.23 11.88 3.34
CA PRO A 336 12.52 11.87 1.89
C PRO A 336 14.01 11.66 1.57
N GLU A 337 14.91 11.91 2.53
CA GLU A 337 16.34 11.68 2.42
C GLU A 337 16.83 10.33 3.00
N GLY A 338 16.02 9.27 2.91
CA GLY A 338 16.53 7.89 2.91
C GLY A 338 17.42 7.68 1.68
N GLU A 339 18.55 8.38 1.64
CA GLU A 339 19.44 8.47 0.51
C GLU A 339 20.07 7.10 0.30
N THR A 340 19.67 6.45 -0.78
CA THR A 340 20.35 5.26 -1.26
C THR A 340 21.65 5.70 -1.91
N VAL A 341 22.78 5.19 -1.43
CA VAL A 341 24.09 5.40 -2.02
C VAL A 341 24.60 4.05 -2.50
N GLY A 342 24.44 3.80 -3.80
CA GLY A 342 24.71 2.49 -4.40
C GLY A 342 23.80 1.41 -3.80
N ARG A 343 24.40 0.41 -3.15
CA ARG A 343 23.68 -0.70 -2.50
C ARG A 343 23.30 -0.45 -1.03
N PHE A 344 23.60 0.74 -0.51
CA PHE A 344 23.43 1.08 0.90
C PHE A 344 22.27 2.04 1.08
N ARG A 345 21.46 1.81 2.10
CA ARG A 345 20.42 2.74 2.55
C ARG A 345 20.90 3.47 3.80
N LEU A 346 20.91 4.80 3.76
CA LEU A 346 21.22 5.62 4.93
C LEU A 346 20.00 5.73 5.84
N LEU A 347 20.19 5.48 7.14
CA LEU A 347 19.15 5.64 8.15
C LEU A 347 19.17 7.07 8.71
N ASP A 348 17.98 7.64 8.92
CA ASP A 348 17.84 8.90 9.63
C ASP A 348 17.91 8.65 11.14
N LEU A 349 18.92 9.24 11.77
CA LEU A 349 19.20 9.06 13.20
C LEU A 349 18.77 10.27 14.03
N ARG A 350 18.17 11.31 13.44
CA ARG A 350 17.84 12.57 14.13
C ARG A 350 17.02 12.36 15.41
N ALA A 351 16.04 11.46 15.38
CA ALA A 351 15.21 11.15 16.55
C ALA A 351 15.92 10.26 17.59
N ALA A 352 17.03 9.63 17.24
CA ALA A 352 17.78 8.71 18.09
C ALA A 352 19.05 9.32 18.68
N PHE A 353 19.47 10.51 18.24
CA PHE A 353 20.62 11.20 18.80
C PHE A 353 20.39 11.56 20.27
N THR A 354 21.43 11.40 21.07
CA THR A 354 21.40 11.65 22.52
C THR A 354 22.43 12.67 22.96
N ALA A 355 23.44 12.96 22.13
CA ALA A 355 24.52 13.87 22.45
C ALA A 355 24.93 14.74 21.25
N SER A 356 25.65 15.81 21.55
CA SER A 356 26.22 16.72 20.57
C SER A 356 27.74 16.62 20.57
N THR A 357 28.32 16.53 19.38
CA THR A 357 29.78 16.57 19.16
C THR A 357 30.43 17.91 19.53
N THR A 358 29.64 18.97 19.77
CA THR A 358 30.16 20.29 20.21
C THR A 358 30.27 20.42 21.73
N THR A 359 29.80 19.45 22.50
CA THR A 359 29.87 19.40 23.97
C THR A 359 30.60 18.13 24.43
N GLY A 360 31.00 18.08 25.70
CA GLY A 360 31.63 16.88 26.24
C GLY A 360 30.70 15.67 26.23
N LEU A 361 31.21 14.50 25.83
CA LEU A 361 30.43 13.29 25.53
C LEU A 361 30.38 12.27 26.67
N TYR A 362 31.36 12.20 27.57
CA TYR A 362 31.47 11.12 28.54
C TYR A 362 31.68 11.61 29.98
N ALA A 363 32.77 12.33 30.24
CA ALA A 363 33.17 12.70 31.59
C ALA A 363 32.34 13.88 32.13
N ASN A 364 32.29 14.97 31.37
CA ASN A 364 31.56 16.18 31.74
C ASN A 364 31.08 16.94 30.49
N LYS A 365 29.87 17.51 30.52
CA LYS A 365 29.29 18.30 29.42
C LYS A 365 30.13 19.51 29.04
N GLU A 366 30.77 20.19 30.00
CA GLU A 366 31.61 21.37 29.72
C GLU A 366 33.05 21.02 29.30
N ALA A 367 33.42 19.74 29.28
CA ALA A 367 34.78 19.31 28.94
C ALA A 367 35.05 19.50 27.44
N LYS A 368 35.76 20.58 27.09
CA LYS A 368 36.08 20.94 25.69
C LYS A 368 36.92 19.91 24.94
N ARG A 369 37.66 19.06 25.65
CA ARG A 369 38.46 17.98 25.06
C ARG A 369 37.66 16.69 24.92
N ASP A 370 36.47 16.58 25.50
CA ASP A 370 35.68 15.36 25.51
C ASP A 370 34.73 15.28 24.30
N THR A 371 35.24 15.58 23.11
CA THR A 371 34.44 15.77 21.89
C THR A 371 34.90 14.84 20.76
N LEU A 372 34.05 14.70 19.73
CA LEU A 372 34.37 14.01 18.46
C LEU A 372 34.35 15.02 17.30
N PRO A 373 35.49 15.66 16.99
CA PRO A 373 35.55 16.74 16.02
C PRO A 373 35.60 16.21 14.58
N PHE A 374 34.45 15.97 13.96
CA PHE A 374 34.39 15.57 12.55
C PHE A 374 34.96 16.65 11.61
N ALA A 375 35.76 16.22 10.63
CA ALA A 375 36.39 17.08 9.64
C ALA A 375 35.40 17.68 8.63
N GLN A 376 34.33 16.94 8.36
CA GLN A 376 33.27 17.33 7.44
C GLN A 376 31.92 16.77 7.92
N PHE A 377 30.85 17.49 7.61
CA PHE A 377 29.47 17.07 7.82
C PHE A 377 28.80 16.79 6.47
N GLY A 378 27.71 16.03 6.48
CA GLY A 378 27.05 15.53 5.28
C GLY A 378 27.49 14.10 4.93
N LYS A 379 27.42 13.76 3.64
CA LYS A 379 27.79 12.43 3.14
C LYS A 379 29.30 12.23 3.21
N VAL A 380 29.72 11.14 3.83
CA VAL A 380 31.11 10.71 3.92
C VAL A 380 31.21 9.24 3.57
N GLU A 381 32.40 8.79 3.18
CA GLU A 381 32.69 7.37 3.00
C GLU A 381 33.84 6.95 3.89
N SER A 382 33.73 5.77 4.50
CA SER A 382 34.85 5.11 5.15
C SER A 382 34.75 3.61 4.96
N ASN A 383 35.89 2.97 4.68
CA ASN A 383 35.98 1.52 4.51
C ASN A 383 35.00 0.96 3.45
N GLY A 384 34.73 1.73 2.38
CA GLY A 384 33.83 1.35 1.29
C GLY A 384 32.34 1.39 1.66
N VAL A 385 31.97 2.10 2.73
CA VAL A 385 30.60 2.25 3.21
C VAL A 385 30.27 3.74 3.34
N PRO A 386 29.15 4.21 2.74
CA PRO A 386 28.70 5.58 2.87
C PRO A 386 27.98 5.80 4.20
N TYR A 387 28.18 6.97 4.79
CA TYR A 387 27.54 7.45 6.02
C TYR A 387 27.11 8.90 5.86
N LYS A 388 26.21 9.38 6.73
CA LYS A 388 25.81 10.78 6.81
C LYS A 388 26.06 11.30 8.22
N ILE A 389 26.98 12.26 8.35
CA ILE A 389 27.26 12.92 9.62
C ILE A 389 26.41 14.18 9.67
N VAL A 390 25.53 14.30 10.65
CA VAL A 390 24.65 15.48 10.78
C VAL A 390 25.45 16.65 11.37
N ASP A 391 25.30 17.84 10.78
CA ASP A 391 25.91 19.06 11.31
C ASP A 391 25.09 19.53 12.54
N PRO A 392 25.69 19.58 13.74
CA PRO A 392 24.99 19.99 14.95
C PRO A 392 24.48 21.44 14.87
N LYS A 393 25.05 22.30 14.03
CA LYS A 393 24.54 23.67 13.82
C LYS A 393 23.19 23.72 13.11
N THR A 394 22.91 22.68 12.31
CA THR A 394 21.68 22.57 11.52
C THR A 394 20.64 21.66 12.17
N ALA A 395 21.05 20.87 13.17
CA ALA A 395 20.16 20.01 13.94
C ALA A 395 19.27 20.84 14.87
N LYS A 396 17.96 20.52 14.92
CA LYS A 396 16.94 21.27 15.66
C LYS A 396 17.25 21.41 17.16
N ASP A 397 17.91 20.42 17.74
CA ASP A 397 18.31 20.33 19.16
C ASP A 397 19.83 20.33 19.37
N GLY A 398 20.60 20.52 18.29
CA GLY A 398 22.06 20.47 18.31
C GLY A 398 22.66 19.08 18.46
N LEU A 399 21.84 18.02 18.54
CA LEU A 399 22.29 16.64 18.72
C LEU A 399 22.65 16.01 17.37
N ASN A 400 23.72 15.22 17.36
CA ASN A 400 24.20 14.63 16.10
C ASN A 400 24.92 13.28 16.26
N VAL A 401 24.99 12.73 17.47
CA VAL A 401 25.55 11.40 17.74
C VAL A 401 24.72 10.66 18.80
N ILE A 402 24.83 9.33 18.79
CA ILE A 402 24.25 8.45 19.80
C ILE A 402 25.35 8.07 20.79
N VAL A 403 25.21 8.54 22.03
CA VAL A 403 25.95 8.08 23.20
C VAL A 403 24.96 7.41 24.15
N LEU A 404 25.20 6.14 24.46
CA LEU A 404 24.36 5.37 25.38
C LEU A 404 24.83 5.57 26.82
N LYS A 405 23.91 5.32 27.77
CA LYS A 405 24.20 5.34 29.20
C LYS A 405 25.41 4.46 29.53
N GLY A 406 26.41 4.98 30.24
CA GLY A 406 27.46 4.14 30.80
C GLY A 406 28.64 4.88 31.39
N GLY A 407 29.74 4.17 31.63
CA GLY A 407 31.03 4.73 32.06
C GLY A 407 31.39 4.44 33.52
N ASN A 408 32.70 4.41 33.79
CA ASN A 408 33.26 4.06 35.09
C ASN A 408 33.34 5.29 36.01
N GLY A 409 32.75 5.21 37.22
CA GLY A 409 32.71 6.31 38.20
C GLY A 409 31.30 6.75 38.61
N LYS A 410 31.18 7.32 39.82
CA LYS A 410 29.93 7.94 40.30
C LYS A 410 29.79 9.34 39.68
N GLY A 411 28.66 9.63 39.05
CA GLY A 411 28.32 10.98 38.58
C GLY A 411 28.93 11.41 37.23
N VAL A 412 29.50 10.50 36.43
CA VAL A 412 29.99 10.82 35.08
C VAL A 412 28.84 11.19 34.15
N TYR A 413 29.04 12.17 33.27
CA TYR A 413 28.00 12.75 32.43
C TYR A 413 27.30 11.72 31.53
N SER A 414 28.03 10.73 31.01
CA SER A 414 27.45 9.67 30.18
C SER A 414 26.37 8.84 30.87
N LYS A 415 26.28 8.83 32.21
CA LYS A 415 25.19 8.16 32.93
C LYS A 415 23.84 8.88 32.83
N SER A 416 23.82 10.11 32.31
CA SER A 416 22.60 10.89 32.08
C SER A 416 21.89 10.56 30.77
N PHE A 417 22.56 9.88 29.83
CA PHE A 417 21.96 9.52 28.54
C PHE A 417 21.02 8.32 28.65
N SER A 418 20.22 8.13 27.60
CA SER A 418 19.33 6.97 27.48
C SER A 418 20.13 5.67 27.46
N GLN A 419 19.68 4.69 28.23
CA GLN A 419 20.23 3.33 28.19
C GLN A 419 19.87 2.62 26.88
N LYS A 420 18.75 3.02 26.26
CA LYS A 420 18.20 2.41 25.05
C LYS A 420 17.77 3.52 24.08
N VAL A 421 18.05 3.33 22.80
CA VAL A 421 17.49 4.13 21.70
C VAL A 421 16.87 3.20 20.66
N GLU A 422 15.83 3.68 19.99
CA GLU A 422 15.15 2.95 18.92
C GLU A 422 15.26 3.74 17.62
N ILE A 423 15.62 3.05 16.54
CA ILE A 423 15.85 3.62 15.21
C ILE A 423 14.91 2.89 14.24
N PRO A 424 13.89 3.55 13.68
CA PRO A 424 13.04 2.96 12.65
C PRO A 424 13.84 2.58 11.40
N VAL A 425 13.57 1.43 10.79
CA VAL A 425 14.30 0.94 9.61
C VAL A 425 13.41 0.78 8.38
N GLY A 426 12.29 0.08 8.50
CA GLY A 426 11.28 -0.06 7.43
C GLY A 426 11.79 -0.62 6.11
N SER A 427 12.83 -1.48 6.12
CA SER A 427 13.28 -2.23 4.93
C SER A 427 13.97 -3.53 5.26
N VAL A 428 14.05 -4.40 4.26
CA VAL A 428 14.94 -5.56 4.26
C VAL A 428 16.41 -5.11 4.15
N ALA A 429 17.31 -5.83 4.80
CA ALA A 429 18.75 -5.64 4.66
C ALA A 429 19.46 -6.96 4.95
N ASN A 430 20.65 -7.17 4.39
CA ASN A 430 21.49 -8.32 4.73
C ASN A 430 22.56 -7.98 5.78
N ARG A 431 22.84 -6.69 6.00
CA ARG A 431 23.83 -6.17 6.94
C ARG A 431 23.41 -4.80 7.48
N ILE A 432 23.80 -4.52 8.71
CA ILE A 432 23.70 -3.20 9.33
C ILE A 432 25.11 -2.69 9.57
N HIS A 433 25.39 -1.47 9.10
CA HIS A 433 26.69 -0.82 9.20
C HIS A 433 26.62 0.35 10.18
N PHE A 434 27.65 0.51 10.99
CA PHE A 434 27.75 1.53 12.02
C PHE A 434 28.99 2.39 11.80
N LEU A 435 28.86 3.70 12.04
CA LEU A 435 29.96 4.64 12.21
C LEU A 435 29.88 5.19 13.63
N GLY A 436 30.93 4.96 14.43
CA GLY A 436 30.92 5.23 15.87
C GLY A 436 31.91 4.31 16.54
N ALA A 437 31.46 3.14 17.00
CA ALA A 437 32.29 2.03 17.49
C ALA A 437 33.45 2.44 18.42
N VAL A 438 33.20 3.48 19.23
CA VAL A 438 34.10 4.03 20.23
C VAL A 438 33.32 4.41 21.48
N GLY A 439 33.99 4.45 22.63
CA GLY A 439 33.41 4.86 23.91
C GLY A 439 34.45 5.50 24.82
N GLY A 440 34.02 6.25 25.82
CA GLY A 440 34.88 6.60 26.97
C GLY A 440 35.20 5.33 27.75
N TRP A 441 36.48 4.99 27.88
CA TRP A 441 36.93 3.68 28.39
C TRP A 441 36.48 2.50 27.50
N GLY A 442 36.29 2.74 26.20
CA GLY A 442 35.82 1.72 25.25
C GLY A 442 36.80 0.57 24.99
N ALA A 443 38.06 0.67 25.45
CA ALA A 443 39.08 -0.37 25.31
C ALA A 443 39.10 -1.42 26.45
N HIS A 444 38.19 -1.32 27.43
CA HIS A 444 38.09 -2.29 28.53
C HIS A 444 37.20 -3.48 28.17
N ASP A 445 37.50 -4.65 28.76
CA ASP A 445 36.73 -5.89 28.56
C ASP A 445 35.35 -5.81 29.24
N ALA A 446 34.40 -5.19 28.55
CA ALA A 446 33.02 -4.99 28.99
C ALA A 446 32.06 -4.89 27.80
N ILE A 447 30.76 -5.08 28.03
CA ILE A 447 29.75 -4.92 26.98
C ILE A 447 29.64 -3.45 26.59
N ALA A 448 30.04 -3.12 25.37
CA ALA A 448 30.01 -1.75 24.85
C ALA A 448 28.63 -1.38 24.29
N MET A 449 27.98 -2.32 23.59
CA MET A 449 26.67 -2.09 22.98
C MET A 449 25.97 -3.43 22.71
N ILE A 450 24.67 -3.46 22.93
CA ILE A 450 23.75 -4.51 22.48
C ILE A 450 22.92 -3.92 21.33
N ALA A 451 22.97 -4.55 20.16
CA ALA A 451 22.12 -4.22 19.02
C ALA A 451 21.06 -5.30 18.84
N GLU A 452 19.79 -4.90 18.77
CA GLU A 452 18.66 -5.78 18.49
C GLU A 452 17.96 -5.34 17.21
N VAL A 453 17.81 -6.27 16.27
CA VAL A 453 17.06 -6.08 15.03
C VAL A 453 15.68 -6.69 15.24
N HIS A 454 14.66 -5.83 15.27
CA HIS A 454 13.27 -6.24 15.44
C HIS A 454 12.64 -6.34 14.05
N PHE A 455 12.13 -7.50 13.69
CA PHE A 455 11.47 -7.75 12.40
C PHE A 455 9.96 -7.54 12.52
N LEU A 456 9.28 -7.25 11.41
CA LEU A 456 7.83 -7.04 11.40
C LEU A 456 7.01 -8.25 11.88
N SER A 457 7.57 -9.47 11.85
CA SER A 457 6.92 -10.66 12.43
C SER A 457 6.96 -10.71 13.96
N GLY A 458 7.69 -9.79 14.60
CA GLY A 458 7.99 -9.83 16.03
C GLY A 458 9.23 -10.64 16.39
N LYS A 459 9.93 -11.25 15.42
CA LYS A 459 11.24 -11.87 15.65
C LYS A 459 12.26 -10.81 16.07
N VAL A 460 13.19 -11.20 16.94
CA VAL A 460 14.27 -10.32 17.40
C VAL A 460 15.61 -11.04 17.24
N GLN A 461 16.52 -10.45 16.47
CA GLN A 461 17.91 -10.88 16.39
C GLN A 461 18.77 -9.97 17.28
N LYS A 462 19.62 -10.56 18.12
CA LYS A 462 20.46 -9.82 19.07
C LYS A 462 21.95 -10.04 18.82
N LYS A 463 22.73 -8.95 18.83
CA LYS A 463 24.19 -8.96 18.74
C LYS A 463 24.80 -8.13 19.87
N VAL A 464 25.79 -8.71 20.56
CA VAL A 464 26.56 -8.05 21.62
C VAL A 464 27.93 -7.66 21.08
N PHE A 465 28.29 -6.39 21.26
CA PHE A 465 29.59 -5.82 20.95
C PHE A 465 30.37 -5.53 22.23
N GLN A 466 31.65 -5.91 22.24
CA GLN A 466 32.54 -5.83 23.40
C GLN A 466 33.56 -4.71 23.25
N GLY A 467 33.87 -4.03 24.35
CA GLY A 467 35.01 -3.12 24.45
C GLY A 467 36.34 -3.86 24.34
N GLY A 468 37.37 -3.20 23.82
CA GLY A 468 38.68 -3.81 23.55
C GLY A 468 38.71 -4.83 22.40
N ARG A 469 37.54 -5.31 21.94
CA ARG A 469 37.39 -6.15 20.74
C ARG A 469 36.73 -5.41 19.58
N ASP A 470 35.51 -4.91 19.78
CA ASP A 470 34.70 -4.28 18.74
C ASP A 470 34.71 -2.74 18.86
N PHE A 471 34.80 -2.23 20.09
CA PHE A 471 34.89 -0.81 20.41
C PHE A 471 36.29 -0.44 20.91
N ALA A 472 36.75 0.77 20.56
CA ALA A 472 38.00 1.34 21.05
C ALA A 472 37.74 2.57 21.94
N ASP A 473 38.78 3.06 22.62
CA ASP A 473 38.68 4.34 23.31
C ASP A 473 38.66 5.50 22.30
N TYR A 474 37.67 6.39 22.40
CA TYR A 474 37.50 7.54 21.51
C TYR A 474 38.71 8.50 21.55
N ASN A 475 39.43 8.57 22.68
CA ASN A 475 40.56 9.47 22.89
C ASN A 475 41.94 8.78 22.88
N GLY A 476 41.99 7.53 22.41
CA GLY A 476 43.21 6.73 22.34
C GLY A 476 43.74 6.49 20.92
N VAL A 477 44.87 5.78 20.85
CA VAL A 477 45.47 5.28 19.59
C VAL A 477 45.42 3.75 19.48
N GLY A 478 44.86 3.07 20.48
CA GLY A 478 44.74 1.61 20.50
C GLY A 478 43.79 1.13 19.40
N ASP A 479 44.20 0.09 18.67
CA ASP A 479 43.43 -0.56 17.63
C ASP A 479 42.70 -1.80 18.19
N VAL A 480 41.56 -2.15 17.59
CA VAL A 480 40.76 -3.32 18.03
C VAL A 480 40.33 -4.16 16.82
N PRO A 481 40.33 -5.50 16.93
CA PRO A 481 40.19 -6.39 15.77
C PRO A 481 38.77 -6.45 15.18
N GLY A 482 37.73 -6.15 15.95
CA GLY A 482 36.32 -6.28 15.58
C GLY A 482 35.73 -5.09 14.82
N SER A 483 36.48 -4.02 14.63
CA SER A 483 36.07 -2.84 13.86
C SER A 483 37.24 -2.26 13.09
N LYS A 484 36.97 -1.41 12.09
CA LYS A 484 38.01 -0.77 11.27
C LYS A 484 38.12 0.71 11.62
N SER A 485 39.34 1.23 11.66
CA SER A 485 39.58 2.66 11.86
C SER A 485 38.88 3.49 10.78
N ALA A 486 38.29 4.60 11.21
CA ALA A 486 37.71 5.65 10.37
C ALA A 486 38.20 7.03 10.83
N ARG A 487 39.39 7.08 11.46
CA ARG A 487 39.99 8.29 12.05
C ARG A 487 40.13 9.44 11.04
N GLN A 488 40.30 9.15 9.76
CA GLN A 488 40.39 10.16 8.70
C GLN A 488 39.15 11.07 8.59
N LEU A 489 38.03 10.69 9.22
CA LEU A 489 36.83 11.51 9.32
C LEU A 489 36.90 12.57 10.42
N LEU A 490 37.91 12.54 11.29
CA LEU A 490 38.09 13.46 12.42
C LEU A 490 39.24 14.45 12.18
N THR A 491 39.20 15.58 12.88
CA THR A 491 40.30 16.54 12.99
C THR A 491 40.98 16.45 14.36
N GLY A 492 42.25 16.86 14.42
CA GLY A 492 43.03 16.86 15.67
C GLY A 492 43.67 15.52 16.04
N GLU A 493 44.69 15.58 16.88
CA GLU A 493 45.43 14.39 17.31
C GLU A 493 44.75 13.66 18.47
N GLY A 494 44.94 12.34 18.52
CA GLY A 494 44.48 11.51 19.64
C GLY A 494 42.97 11.26 19.69
N ARG A 495 42.22 11.43 18.58
CA ARG A 495 40.82 10.99 18.48
C ARG A 495 40.69 9.84 17.49
N GLN A 496 39.71 8.97 17.72
CA GLN A 496 39.33 7.95 16.76
C GLN A 496 37.81 7.76 16.72
N VAL A 497 37.35 7.38 15.53
CA VAL A 497 36.01 6.85 15.25
C VAL A 497 36.22 5.63 14.38
N ARG A 498 35.31 4.66 14.46
CA ARG A 498 35.48 3.37 13.80
C ARG A 498 34.21 2.95 13.08
N THR A 499 34.36 2.05 12.12
CA THR A 499 33.23 1.40 11.43
C THR A 499 33.16 -0.07 11.79
N LEU A 500 31.95 -0.57 12.08
CA LEU A 500 31.68 -1.98 12.28
C LEU A 500 30.37 -2.38 11.59
N TRP A 501 30.07 -3.67 11.53
CA TRP A 501 28.83 -4.16 10.94
C TRP A 501 28.35 -5.45 11.62
N MET A 502 27.07 -5.77 11.44
CA MET A 502 26.50 -7.07 11.79
C MET A 502 25.66 -7.64 10.64
N PRO A 503 25.63 -8.97 10.45
CA PRO A 503 24.71 -9.60 9.51
C PRO A 503 23.28 -9.49 10.01
N VAL A 504 22.32 -9.48 9.08
CA VAL A 504 20.89 -9.64 9.36
C VAL A 504 20.51 -11.07 8.99
N GLU A 505 19.92 -11.80 9.93
CA GLU A 505 19.69 -13.25 9.81
C GLU A 505 18.36 -13.61 9.10
N SER A 506 17.57 -12.61 8.70
CA SER A 506 16.29 -12.78 8.03
C SER A 506 16.16 -11.83 6.83
N ASP A 507 15.40 -12.28 5.84
CA ASP A 507 14.97 -11.54 4.66
C ASP A 507 13.68 -10.72 4.90
N GLU A 508 13.15 -10.74 6.12
CA GLU A 508 11.99 -9.96 6.52
C GLU A 508 12.31 -8.46 6.62
N ILE A 509 11.27 -7.63 6.51
CA ILE A 509 11.39 -6.20 6.76
C ILE A 509 11.77 -5.99 8.23
N ILE A 510 12.85 -5.25 8.45
CA ILE A 510 13.24 -4.77 9.77
C ILE A 510 12.29 -3.64 10.14
N ASP A 511 11.56 -3.81 11.24
CA ASP A 511 10.71 -2.78 11.83
C ASP A 511 11.60 -1.66 12.39
N LYS A 512 12.47 -2.02 13.34
CA LYS A 512 13.37 -1.10 14.04
C LYS A 512 14.66 -1.77 14.48
N LEU A 513 15.68 -0.95 14.65
CA LEU A 513 16.95 -1.27 15.29
C LEU A 513 16.97 -0.65 16.69
N VAL A 514 17.23 -1.46 17.70
CA VAL A 514 17.36 -1.02 19.09
C VAL A 514 18.83 -1.11 19.48
N LEU A 515 19.39 -0.01 20.00
CA LEU A 515 20.74 0.00 20.56
C LEU A 515 20.64 0.26 22.05
N SER A 516 21.29 -0.57 22.86
CA SER A 516 21.30 -0.44 24.32
C SER A 516 22.65 -0.72 24.94
N SER A 517 22.87 -0.19 26.14
CA SER A 517 24.02 -0.49 26.97
C SER A 517 23.68 -1.49 28.08
N ALA A 518 24.69 -2.19 28.58
CA ALA A 518 24.54 -3.16 29.67
C ALA A 518 24.51 -2.52 31.07
N ASP A 519 24.83 -1.23 31.18
CA ASP A 519 24.81 -0.48 32.44
C ASP A 519 23.37 -0.16 32.86
N THR A 520 22.99 -0.60 34.06
CA THR A 520 21.67 -0.36 34.66
C THR A 520 21.54 1.00 35.33
#